data_AF-A0A938D3G6-F1
#
_entry.id   AF-A0A938D3G6-F1
#
_cell.length_a   1.000
_cell.length_b   1.000
_cell.length_c   1.000
_cell.angle_alpha   90.00
_cell.angle_beta   90.00
_cell.angle_gamma   90.00
#
_symmetry.space_group_name_H-M   'P 1'
#
loop_
_entity.id
_entity.type
_entity.pdbx_description
1 polymer ?
#
loop_
_entity_poly.entity_id
_entity_poly.type
_entity_poly.pdbx_seq_one_letter_code
_entity_poly.pdbx_strand_id
1 'polypeptide(L)'
;GACCIQIENQVSDEKQCGHQDGKVTVPHEDFLAKIRAVRHAFLELGVDDGVIVARTDSLGAGLTKQIAFTREPGDLGDQYNSFLDCDEVDPANLAHGDVLISRDGKLMRPKRLPSNLFQFRPGTGEGRCVMDCIASLRNGADLLWIETEKPHIGQIGGMVNRIREVIPNAKLVYNNSPSFNWTLNFRQQVYDAWEAEGHDMFGYDRAKLMSIDYDDTDLAFEADERIRTFQRDAAREAGIFHHLITLPTYHTAALSTDDLARQYFGDLGMLGYVASVQRAEIRQGIACVKHQNMAGSDIGDDHKEYFAGEAALKAGGEHNTMNQFAA
;
A
#
# COMPACT_ATOMS: atom_id res chain seq x y z
N GLY A 1 0.38 -22.33 2.01
CA GLY A 1 -0.80 -21.45 1.85
C GLY A 1 -0.39 -20.16 1.21
N ALA A 2 0.15 -19.21 1.99
CA ALA A 2 0.81 -18.03 1.44
C ALA A 2 2.12 -18.42 0.72
N CYS A 3 2.30 -17.93 -0.51
CA CYS A 3 3.51 -18.08 -1.31
C CYS A 3 4.34 -16.79 -1.42
N CYS A 4 3.79 -15.68 -0.92
CA CYS A 4 4.40 -14.36 -0.95
C CYS A 4 4.22 -13.67 0.41
N ILE A 5 5.30 -13.15 1.00
CA ILE A 5 5.29 -12.45 2.28
C ILE A 5 5.80 -11.03 2.07
N GLN A 6 4.98 -10.04 2.42
CA GLN A 6 5.39 -8.65 2.52
C GLN A 6 5.85 -8.34 3.94
N ILE A 7 6.99 -7.65 4.07
CA ILE A 7 7.54 -7.19 5.34
C ILE A 7 8.08 -5.76 5.19
N GLU A 8 8.07 -4.97 6.27
CA GLU A 8 8.39 -3.54 6.24
C GLU A 8 9.50 -3.11 7.21
N ASN A 9 10.17 -2.00 6.89
CA ASN A 9 11.27 -1.44 7.66
C ASN A 9 10.83 -0.41 8.73
N GLN A 10 9.53 -0.21 8.95
CA GLN A 10 9.04 0.69 9.99
C GLN A 10 8.91 0.02 11.37
N VAL A 11 8.83 0.86 12.40
CA VAL A 11 8.49 0.53 13.79
C VAL A 11 7.09 1.08 14.06
N SER A 12 6.06 0.27 13.81
CA SER A 12 4.67 0.74 13.79
C SER A 12 4.14 1.20 15.15
N ASP A 13 4.66 0.64 16.24
CA ASP A 13 4.30 0.97 17.64
C ASP A 13 4.89 2.30 18.13
N GLU A 14 5.89 2.84 17.44
CA GLU A 14 6.54 4.13 17.77
C GLU A 14 5.98 5.32 16.97
N LYS A 15 4.92 5.10 16.17
CA LYS A 15 4.31 6.11 15.30
C LYS A 15 3.84 7.32 16.10
N GLN A 16 4.37 8.51 15.79
CA GLN A 16 3.97 9.76 16.43
C GLN A 16 2.76 10.36 15.72
N CYS A 17 1.59 10.33 16.36
CA CYS A 17 0.30 10.75 15.80
C CYS A 17 0.19 12.25 15.42
N GLY A 18 1.17 13.09 15.80
CA GLY A 18 1.13 14.55 15.61
C GLY A 18 2.07 15.15 14.57
N HIS A 19 2.88 14.35 13.86
CA HIS A 19 3.82 14.85 12.84
C HIS A 19 3.47 14.25 11.46
N GLN A 20 3.47 15.10 10.43
CA GLN A 20 3.23 14.71 9.03
C GLN A 20 4.18 13.56 8.59
N ASP A 21 5.39 13.51 9.17
CA ASP A 21 6.43 12.48 8.96
C ASP A 21 6.71 11.62 10.21
N GLY A 22 5.69 11.34 11.01
CA GLY A 22 5.81 10.65 12.30
C GLY A 22 6.14 9.15 12.23
N LYS A 23 6.44 8.60 11.05
CA LYS A 23 6.90 7.21 10.89
C LYS A 23 8.37 7.07 11.29
N VAL A 24 8.70 5.92 11.85
CA VAL A 24 10.04 5.60 12.37
C VAL A 24 10.57 4.39 11.62
N THR A 25 11.76 4.49 11.03
CA THR A 25 12.44 3.36 10.38
C THR A 25 13.49 2.73 11.28
N VAL A 26 13.88 1.49 10.94
CA VAL A 26 15.06 0.82 11.50
C VAL A 26 16.25 0.87 10.53
N PRO A 27 17.50 0.76 11.03
CA PRO A 27 18.66 0.52 10.20
C PRO A 27 18.51 -0.72 9.32
N HIS A 28 19.22 -0.74 8.19
CA HIS A 28 19.16 -1.83 7.22
C HIS A 28 19.40 -3.21 7.84
N GLU A 29 20.39 -3.36 8.73
CA GLU A 29 20.74 -4.67 9.29
C GLU A 29 19.56 -5.35 10.01
N ASP A 30 18.77 -4.57 10.77
CA ASP A 30 17.56 -5.06 11.45
C ASP A 30 16.52 -5.55 10.44
N PHE A 31 16.31 -4.78 9.36
CA PHE A 31 15.35 -5.16 8.32
C PHE A 31 15.83 -6.35 7.48
N LEU A 32 17.12 -6.39 7.15
CA LEU A 32 17.72 -7.51 6.42
C LEU A 32 17.71 -8.80 7.25
N ALA A 33 17.84 -8.72 8.57
CA ALA A 33 17.64 -9.86 9.46
C ALA A 33 16.22 -10.42 9.36
N LYS A 34 15.20 -9.56 9.28
CA LYS A 34 13.81 -9.97 9.06
C LYS A 34 13.62 -10.64 7.69
N ILE A 35 14.21 -10.10 6.61
CA ILE A 35 14.18 -10.72 5.28
C ILE A 35 14.81 -12.12 5.30
N ARG A 36 15.99 -12.27 5.93
CA ARG A 36 16.64 -13.59 6.09
C ARG A 36 15.78 -14.56 6.89
N ALA A 37 15.11 -14.10 7.94
CA ALA A 37 14.19 -14.94 8.72
C ALA A 37 13.02 -15.48 7.88
N VAL A 38 12.40 -14.62 7.05
CA VAL A 38 11.34 -15.06 6.11
C VAL A 38 11.89 -16.07 5.10
N ARG A 39 13.09 -15.83 4.55
CA ARG A 39 13.73 -16.78 3.62
C ARG A 39 13.99 -18.14 4.27
N HIS A 40 14.49 -18.16 5.50
CA HIS A 40 14.69 -19.41 6.23
C HIS A 40 13.39 -20.17 6.47
N ALA A 41 12.29 -19.48 6.78
CA ALA A 41 10.99 -20.11 6.94
C ALA A 41 10.50 -20.78 5.64
N PHE A 42 10.70 -20.14 4.48
CA PHE A 42 10.39 -20.77 3.19
C PHE A 42 11.24 -22.01 2.91
N LEU A 43 12.55 -21.92 3.16
CA LEU A 43 13.48 -23.04 2.95
C LEU A 43 13.17 -24.23 3.87
N GLU A 44 12.85 -23.97 5.14
CA GLU A 44 12.48 -25.01 6.11
C GLU A 44 11.21 -25.76 5.69
N LEU A 45 10.23 -25.04 5.12
CA LEU A 45 8.97 -25.61 4.65
C LEU A 45 9.06 -26.22 3.23
N GLY A 46 10.23 -26.21 2.58
CA GLY A 46 10.42 -26.73 1.23
C GLY A 46 9.72 -25.92 0.14
N VAL A 47 9.53 -24.61 0.36
CA VAL A 47 8.90 -23.69 -0.60
C VAL A 47 10.01 -22.88 -1.30
N ASP A 48 10.70 -23.53 -2.23
CA ASP A 48 11.87 -22.96 -2.91
C ASP A 48 11.56 -21.63 -3.64
N ASP A 49 10.36 -21.52 -4.21
CA ASP A 49 9.87 -20.35 -4.97
C ASP A 49 9.12 -19.32 -4.11
N GLY A 50 9.31 -19.33 -2.79
CA GLY A 50 8.70 -18.36 -1.89
C GLY A 50 9.14 -16.92 -2.21
N VAL A 51 8.18 -16.00 -2.35
CA VAL A 51 8.43 -14.60 -2.74
C VAL A 51 8.46 -13.68 -1.52
N ILE A 52 9.42 -12.76 -1.46
CA ILE A 52 9.55 -11.74 -0.42
C ILE A 52 9.36 -10.34 -1.03
N VAL A 53 8.36 -9.60 -0.54
CA VAL A 53 8.15 -8.18 -0.88
C VAL A 53 8.74 -7.33 0.25
N ALA A 54 9.80 -6.59 -0.06
CA ALA A 54 10.40 -5.63 0.87
C ALA A 54 9.72 -4.27 0.72
N ARG A 55 8.96 -3.88 1.75
CA ARG A 55 8.32 -2.57 1.85
C ARG A 55 9.22 -1.57 2.56
N THR A 56 9.39 -0.40 1.95
CA THR A 56 9.96 0.77 2.60
C THR A 56 8.91 1.83 2.88
N ASP A 57 8.94 2.38 4.09
CA ASP A 57 8.17 3.54 4.52
C ASP A 57 9.02 4.81 4.61
N SER A 58 10.27 4.78 4.13
CA SER A 58 11.23 5.88 4.25
C SER A 58 10.76 7.20 3.65
N LEU A 59 9.87 7.17 2.65
CA LEU A 59 9.41 8.37 1.96
C LEU A 59 8.71 9.35 2.92
N GLY A 60 7.85 8.81 3.79
CA GLY A 60 7.12 9.58 4.82
C GLY A 60 7.65 9.35 6.23
N ALA A 61 8.86 8.79 6.38
CA ALA A 61 9.50 8.61 7.67
C ALA A 61 10.60 9.66 7.87
N GLY A 62 10.38 10.57 8.81
CA GLY A 62 11.36 11.57 9.23
C GLY A 62 12.23 11.13 10.39
N LEU A 63 11.99 9.94 10.95
CA LEU A 63 12.55 9.53 12.24
C LEU A 63 13.20 8.14 12.20
N THR A 64 14.18 7.92 13.09
CA THR A 64 14.76 6.60 13.38
C THR A 64 14.94 6.43 14.88
N LYS A 65 14.72 5.21 15.38
CA LYS A 65 14.98 4.86 16.79
C LYS A 65 16.47 4.66 17.07
N GLN A 66 17.22 4.24 16.06
CA GLN A 66 18.61 3.81 16.21
C GLN A 66 19.52 4.64 15.30
N ILE A 67 20.75 4.85 15.78
CA ILE A 67 21.89 5.24 14.96
C ILE A 67 22.53 3.92 14.54
N ALA A 68 22.69 3.71 13.24
CA ALA A 68 23.19 2.46 12.71
C ALA A 68 24.66 2.24 13.12
N PHE A 69 25.01 1.00 13.44
CA PHE A 69 26.42 0.64 13.58
C PHE A 69 27.12 0.68 12.22
N THR A 70 28.30 1.29 12.15
CA THR A 70 29.14 1.33 10.95
C THR A 70 30.53 0.79 11.27
N ARG A 71 31.08 0.00 10.35
CA ARG A 71 32.43 -0.57 10.42
C ARG A 71 33.43 0.27 9.65
N GLU A 72 33.02 0.74 8.48
CA GLU A 72 33.85 1.51 7.56
C GLU A 72 33.04 2.58 6.83
N PRO A 73 33.67 3.70 6.45
CA PRO A 73 33.01 4.74 5.67
C PRO A 73 32.40 4.19 4.38
N GLY A 74 31.17 4.57 4.10
CA GLY A 74 30.42 4.13 2.93
C GLY A 74 29.68 2.80 3.07
N ASP A 75 29.75 2.09 4.21
CA ASP A 75 28.89 0.94 4.45
C ASP A 75 27.40 1.34 4.65
N LEU A 76 26.50 0.36 4.72
CA LEU A 76 25.06 0.64 4.87
C LEU A 76 24.73 1.42 6.15
N GLY A 77 25.50 1.21 7.22
CA GLY A 77 25.32 1.92 8.48
C GLY A 77 25.71 3.38 8.36
N ASP A 78 26.86 3.65 7.75
CA ASP A 78 27.35 5.01 7.48
C ASP A 78 26.42 5.75 6.54
N GLN A 79 26.02 5.12 5.43
CA GLN A 79 25.06 5.71 4.49
C GLN A 79 23.71 6.02 5.16
N TYR A 80 23.19 5.15 6.03
CA TYR A 80 21.96 5.42 6.79
C TYR A 80 22.13 6.63 7.73
N ASN A 81 23.22 6.66 8.48
CA ASN A 81 23.55 7.76 9.39
C ASN A 81 23.86 9.07 8.67
N SER A 82 24.30 9.00 7.41
CA SER A 82 24.58 10.16 6.57
C SER A 82 23.33 11.02 6.36
N PHE A 83 22.12 10.45 6.47
CA PHE A 83 20.85 11.19 6.34
C PHE A 83 20.41 11.90 7.63
N LEU A 84 21.02 11.63 8.78
CA LEU A 84 20.66 12.26 10.04
C LEU A 84 20.84 13.79 9.96
N ASP A 85 19.85 14.51 10.49
CA ASP A 85 19.92 15.95 10.69
C ASP A 85 20.75 16.21 11.94
N CYS A 86 21.92 16.82 11.77
CA CYS A 86 22.88 17.01 12.85
C CYS A 86 23.46 18.42 12.82
N ASP A 87 23.68 18.97 14.01
CA ASP A 87 24.47 20.19 14.19
C ASP A 87 25.92 19.82 14.48
N GLU A 88 26.88 20.50 13.86
CA GLU A 88 28.28 20.41 14.26
C GLU A 88 28.45 21.05 15.63
N VAL A 89 29.17 20.40 16.54
CA VAL A 89 29.34 20.87 17.91
C VAL A 89 30.80 20.99 18.30
N ASP A 90 31.12 22.07 19.02
CA ASP A 90 32.39 22.23 19.72
C ASP A 90 32.36 21.39 21.00
N PRO A 91 33.37 20.52 21.26
CA PRO A 91 33.49 19.76 22.50
C PRO A 91 33.41 20.62 23.78
N ALA A 92 33.72 21.91 23.71
CA ALA A 92 33.60 22.84 24.84
C ALA A 92 32.15 23.19 25.21
N ASN A 93 31.18 22.96 24.31
CA ASN A 93 29.79 23.41 24.44
C ASN A 93 28.77 22.25 24.51
N LEU A 94 29.15 21.14 25.16
CA LEU A 94 28.31 19.95 25.31
C LEU A 94 27.38 20.04 26.53
N ALA A 95 26.11 19.69 26.34
CA ALA A 95 25.17 19.56 27.44
C ALA A 95 25.25 18.16 28.07
N HIS A 96 24.87 18.05 29.34
CA HIS A 96 24.77 16.75 30.01
C HIS A 96 23.73 15.86 29.29
N GLY A 97 24.15 14.66 28.88
CA GLY A 97 23.29 13.69 28.21
C GLY A 97 23.19 13.83 26.68
N ASP A 98 23.95 14.75 26.08
CA ASP A 98 24.07 14.84 24.62
C ASP A 98 24.59 13.52 24.02
N VAL A 99 23.97 13.09 22.92
CA VAL A 99 24.42 11.95 22.11
C VAL A 99 25.09 12.50 20.87
N LEU A 100 26.32 12.08 20.62
CA LEU A 100 27.17 12.58 19.55
C LEU A 100 27.59 11.43 18.62
N ILE A 101 27.77 11.76 17.35
CA ILE A 101 28.37 10.86 16.35
C ILE A 101 29.59 11.55 15.74
N SER A 102 30.53 10.76 15.26
CA SER A 102 31.57 11.26 14.36
C SER A 102 31.09 11.14 12.92
N ARG A 103 31.25 12.20 12.12
CA ARG A 103 31.00 12.19 10.67
C ARG A 103 32.00 13.12 10.00
N ASP A 104 32.69 12.64 8.97
CA ASP A 104 33.70 13.41 8.21
C ASP A 104 34.77 14.07 9.10
N GLY A 105 35.22 13.36 10.14
CA GLY A 105 36.23 13.86 11.09
C GLY A 105 35.72 14.94 12.06
N LYS A 106 34.43 15.25 12.04
CA LYS A 106 33.78 16.23 12.92
C LYS A 106 32.89 15.56 13.96
N LEU A 107 32.66 16.26 15.06
CA LEU A 107 31.72 15.85 16.10
C LEU A 107 30.36 16.47 15.80
N MET A 108 29.36 15.62 15.62
CA MET A 108 28.01 16.01 15.23
C MET A 108 27.03 15.59 16.31
N ARG A 109 26.04 16.44 16.60
CA ARG A 109 24.91 16.14 17.48
C ARG A 109 23.65 15.93 16.63
N PRO A 110 23.17 14.69 16.45
CA PRO A 110 21.91 14.42 15.76
C PRO A 110 20.74 15.05 16.51
N LYS A 111 19.83 15.69 15.78
CA LYS A 111 18.59 16.21 16.36
C LYS A 111 17.77 15.06 16.91
N ARG A 112 17.38 15.18 18.18
CA ARG A 112 16.73 14.12 18.95
C ARG A 112 15.50 14.68 19.66
N LEU A 113 14.38 13.98 19.52
CA LEU A 113 13.12 14.33 20.18
C LEU A 113 13.10 13.86 21.65
N PRO A 114 12.25 14.45 22.52
CA PRO A 114 12.04 13.95 23.89
C PRO A 114 11.58 12.48 23.95
N SER A 115 10.92 11.99 22.89
CA SER A 115 10.55 10.57 22.71
C SER A 115 11.74 9.64 22.39
N ASN A 116 12.96 10.18 22.40
CA ASN A 116 14.20 9.46 22.13
C ASN A 116 14.29 8.92 20.69
N LEU A 117 13.79 9.70 19.73
CA LEU A 117 13.89 9.42 18.29
C LEU A 117 14.82 10.45 17.64
N PHE A 118 15.64 10.01 16.67
CA PHE A 118 16.51 10.89 15.89
C PHE A 118 15.85 11.30 14.59
N GLN A 119 16.14 12.51 14.12
CA GLN A 119 15.55 13.08 12.91
C GLN A 119 16.47 12.89 11.70
N PHE A 120 15.87 12.55 10.56
CA PHE A 120 16.50 12.69 9.24
C PHE A 120 16.32 14.10 8.70
N ARG A 121 17.23 14.52 7.83
CA ARG A 121 17.07 15.80 7.12
C ARG A 121 15.81 15.77 6.23
N PRO A 122 15.04 16.88 6.18
CA PRO A 122 13.94 17.01 5.23
C PRO A 122 14.38 16.78 3.78
N GLY A 123 13.47 16.28 2.94
CA GLY A 123 13.73 16.04 1.51
C GLY A 123 14.61 14.82 1.21
N THR A 124 15.01 14.04 2.21
CA THR A 124 15.84 12.83 2.00
C THR A 124 15.04 11.55 1.74
N GLY A 125 13.70 11.60 1.81
CA GLY A 125 12.82 10.42 1.74
C GLY A 125 13.05 9.55 0.50
N GLU A 126 13.06 10.16 -0.70
CA GLU A 126 13.29 9.42 -1.95
C GLU A 126 14.69 8.79 -2.01
N GLY A 127 15.71 9.52 -1.54
CA GLY A 127 17.08 9.00 -1.48
C GLY A 127 17.20 7.77 -0.58
N ARG A 128 16.53 7.81 0.58
CA ARG A 128 16.45 6.66 1.50
C ARG A 128 15.64 5.51 0.92
N CYS A 129 14.49 5.75 0.28
CA CYS A 129 13.74 4.70 -0.40
C CYS A 129 14.57 3.96 -1.47
N VAL A 130 15.32 4.70 -2.29
CA VAL A 130 16.20 4.08 -3.31
C VAL A 130 17.28 3.22 -2.65
N MET A 131 17.90 3.71 -1.57
CA MET A 131 18.88 2.95 -0.79
C MET A 131 18.27 1.67 -0.20
N ASP A 132 17.12 1.77 0.47
CA ASP A 132 16.40 0.65 1.09
C ASP A 132 16.07 -0.43 0.06
N CYS A 133 15.60 -0.02 -1.11
CA CYS A 133 15.21 -0.92 -2.19
C CYS A 133 16.41 -1.68 -2.75
N ILE A 134 17.51 -0.98 -3.05
CA ILE A 134 18.74 -1.61 -3.56
C ILE A 134 19.30 -2.58 -2.51
N ALA A 135 19.34 -2.16 -1.24
CA ALA A 135 19.80 -3.02 -0.16
C ALA A 135 18.93 -4.27 -0.02
N SER A 136 17.61 -4.14 -0.11
CA SER A 136 16.67 -5.27 0.00
C SER A 136 16.86 -6.29 -1.13
N LEU A 137 16.91 -5.85 -2.38
CA LEU A 137 17.09 -6.75 -3.54
C LEU A 137 18.45 -7.45 -3.52
N ARG A 138 19.51 -6.76 -3.09
CA ARG A 138 20.85 -7.37 -2.93
C ARG A 138 20.91 -8.42 -1.83
N ASN A 139 19.94 -8.44 -0.92
CA ASN A 139 19.96 -9.25 0.30
C ASN A 139 18.73 -10.17 0.43
N GLY A 140 18.10 -10.55 -0.69
CA GLY A 140 17.17 -11.68 -0.75
C GLY A 140 15.68 -11.34 -0.87
N ALA A 141 15.33 -10.05 -1.03
CA ALA A 141 14.00 -9.67 -1.46
C ALA A 141 13.81 -9.90 -2.96
N ASP A 142 12.60 -10.26 -3.37
CA ASP A 142 12.24 -10.56 -4.75
C ASP A 142 11.49 -9.40 -5.42
N LEU A 143 10.70 -8.67 -4.62
CA LEU A 143 9.87 -7.54 -5.05
C LEU A 143 10.03 -6.37 -4.07
N LEU A 144 9.74 -5.17 -4.57
CA LEU A 144 9.78 -3.94 -3.79
C LEU A 144 8.38 -3.38 -3.57
N TRP A 145 8.16 -2.70 -2.45
CA TRP A 145 7.01 -1.83 -2.22
C TRP A 145 7.55 -0.51 -1.67
N ILE A 146 7.23 0.61 -2.33
CA ILE A 146 7.51 1.95 -1.79
C ILE A 146 6.18 2.57 -1.40
N GLU A 147 5.98 2.81 -0.10
CA GLU A 147 4.76 3.47 0.37
C GLU A 147 4.81 4.96 -0.01
N THR A 148 3.82 5.42 -0.79
CA THR A 148 3.73 6.81 -1.25
C THR A 148 2.60 7.58 -0.59
N GLU A 149 2.70 8.91 -0.59
CA GLU A 149 1.69 9.83 -0.04
C GLU A 149 0.61 10.21 -1.05
N LYS A 150 0.84 9.94 -2.34
CA LYS A 150 -0.07 10.25 -3.45
C LYS A 150 0.10 9.29 -4.64
N PRO A 151 -0.91 9.16 -5.52
CA PRO A 151 -0.82 8.39 -6.75
C PRO A 151 -0.20 9.24 -7.88
N HIS A 152 1.13 9.17 -8.04
CA HIS A 152 1.85 9.98 -9.01
C HIS A 152 2.92 9.16 -9.75
N ILE A 153 2.67 8.86 -11.04
CA ILE A 153 3.53 7.99 -11.86
C ILE A 153 4.96 8.54 -11.96
N GLY A 154 5.13 9.85 -12.21
CA GLY A 154 6.45 10.46 -12.32
C GLY A 154 7.34 10.32 -11.06
N GLN A 155 6.76 10.48 -9.87
CA GLN A 155 7.47 10.36 -8.59
C GLN A 155 7.96 8.93 -8.36
N ILE A 156 7.06 7.94 -8.49
CA ILE A 156 7.44 6.53 -8.33
C ILE A 156 8.39 6.07 -9.43
N GLY A 157 8.14 6.48 -10.68
CA GLY A 157 9.01 6.20 -11.83
C GLY A 157 10.42 6.78 -11.65
N GLY A 158 10.55 8.00 -11.12
CA GLY A 158 11.85 8.61 -10.80
C GLY A 158 12.66 7.79 -9.80
N MET A 159 12.03 7.29 -8.73
CA MET A 159 12.69 6.40 -7.76
C MET A 159 13.05 5.05 -8.40
N VAL A 160 12.15 4.45 -9.19
CA VAL A 160 12.40 3.15 -9.84
C VAL A 160 13.52 3.23 -10.86
N ASN A 161 13.63 4.32 -11.62
CA ASN A 161 14.73 4.53 -12.56
C ASN A 161 16.08 4.51 -11.85
N ARG A 162 16.22 5.22 -10.72
CA ARG A 162 17.43 5.21 -9.89
C ARG A 162 17.75 3.84 -9.29
N ILE A 163 16.73 3.05 -8.93
CA ILE A 163 16.91 1.66 -8.48
C ILE A 163 17.42 0.80 -9.65
N ARG A 164 16.84 0.98 -10.85
CA ARG A 164 17.16 0.19 -12.05
C ARG A 164 18.51 0.52 -12.68
N GLU A 165 19.08 1.68 -12.40
CA GLU A 165 20.50 1.97 -12.68
C GLU A 165 21.44 0.93 -12.02
N VAL A 166 21.02 0.37 -10.88
CA VAL A 166 21.79 -0.63 -10.13
C VAL A 166 21.23 -2.04 -10.30
N ILE A 167 19.91 -2.22 -10.27
CA ILE A 167 19.21 -3.50 -10.40
C ILE A 167 18.20 -3.41 -11.55
N PRO A 168 18.62 -3.62 -12.82
CA PRO A 168 17.82 -3.30 -14.01
C PRO A 168 16.46 -3.98 -14.09
N ASN A 169 16.32 -5.15 -13.47
CA ASN A 169 15.10 -5.95 -13.46
C ASN A 169 14.24 -5.74 -12.20
N ALA A 170 14.50 -4.72 -11.37
CA ALA A 170 13.70 -4.43 -10.19
C ALA A 170 12.21 -4.27 -10.55
N LYS A 171 11.34 -4.90 -9.74
CA LYS A 171 9.88 -4.92 -9.92
C LYS A 171 9.19 -4.42 -8.65
N LEU A 172 8.11 -3.67 -8.84
CA LEU A 172 7.35 -3.10 -7.73
C LEU A 172 5.96 -3.73 -7.57
N VAL A 173 5.57 -3.90 -6.32
CA VAL A 173 4.18 -3.96 -5.87
C VAL A 173 3.76 -2.54 -5.52
N TYR A 174 2.62 -2.09 -6.03
CA TYR A 174 2.11 -0.74 -5.80
C TYR A 174 0.73 -0.76 -5.16
N ASN A 175 0.61 -0.02 -4.05
CA ASN A 175 -0.64 0.22 -3.36
C ASN A 175 -1.39 1.40 -3.99
N ASN A 176 -2.47 1.09 -4.70
CA ASN A 176 -3.45 2.06 -5.17
C ASN A 176 -4.35 2.43 -3.97
N SER A 177 -3.79 3.19 -3.03
CA SER A 177 -4.37 3.36 -1.70
C SER A 177 -5.78 3.96 -1.75
N PRO A 178 -6.77 3.38 -1.03
CA PRO A 178 -8.08 4.00 -0.87
C PRO A 178 -8.04 5.23 0.06
N SER A 179 -6.93 5.46 0.76
CA SER A 179 -6.72 6.68 1.55
C SER A 179 -6.35 7.90 0.69
N PHE A 180 -6.05 7.71 -0.59
CA PHE A 180 -5.86 8.82 -1.51
C PHE A 180 -7.22 9.39 -1.94
N ASN A 181 -7.33 10.72 -1.99
CA ASN A 181 -8.39 11.35 -2.77
C ASN A 181 -7.99 11.33 -4.25
N TRP A 182 -8.41 10.30 -4.98
CA TRP A 182 -8.03 10.06 -6.37
C TRP A 182 -8.42 11.24 -7.30
N THR A 183 -9.70 11.62 -7.31
CA THR A 183 -10.19 12.72 -8.15
C THR A 183 -9.42 14.02 -7.91
N LEU A 184 -9.25 14.43 -6.65
CA LEU A 184 -8.51 15.66 -6.35
C LEU A 184 -7.05 15.59 -6.80
N ASN A 185 -6.37 14.47 -6.54
CA ASN A 185 -4.97 14.29 -6.94
C ASN A 185 -4.80 14.37 -8.46
N PHE A 186 -5.67 13.70 -9.23
CA PHE A 186 -5.55 13.68 -10.69
C PHE A 186 -6.02 14.97 -11.33
N ARG A 187 -7.08 15.62 -10.83
CA ARG A 187 -7.49 16.95 -11.30
C ARG A 187 -6.40 17.99 -11.04
N GLN A 188 -5.72 17.95 -9.89
CA GLN A 188 -4.55 18.82 -9.64
C GLN A 188 -3.37 18.50 -10.57
N GLN A 189 -3.09 17.22 -10.83
CA GLN A 189 -2.04 16.82 -11.80
C GLN A 189 -2.35 17.28 -13.23
N VAL A 190 -3.62 17.26 -13.65
CA VAL A 190 -4.04 17.81 -14.96
C VAL A 190 -3.93 19.33 -14.95
N TYR A 191 -4.43 19.99 -13.90
CA TYR A 191 -4.33 21.44 -13.75
C TYR A 191 -2.88 21.94 -13.88
N ASP A 192 -1.96 21.32 -13.12
CA ASP A 192 -0.55 21.70 -13.11
C ASP A 192 0.12 21.44 -14.47
N ALA A 193 -0.31 20.39 -15.19
CA ALA A 193 0.18 20.10 -16.55
C ALA A 193 -0.34 21.14 -17.56
N TRP A 194 -1.64 21.43 -17.56
CA TRP A 194 -2.26 22.42 -18.43
C TRP A 194 -1.70 23.83 -18.21
N GLU A 195 -1.47 24.22 -16.96
CA GLU A 195 -0.82 25.49 -16.62
C GLU A 195 0.59 25.56 -17.22
N ALA A 196 1.39 24.49 -17.09
CA ALA A 196 2.72 24.42 -17.67
C ALA A 196 2.71 24.41 -19.22
N GLU A 197 1.67 23.84 -19.83
CA GLU A 197 1.46 23.80 -21.28
C GLU A 197 0.87 25.11 -21.85
N GLY A 198 0.47 26.05 -20.99
CA GLY A 198 -0.05 27.35 -21.38
C GLY A 198 -1.52 27.34 -21.82
N HIS A 199 -2.31 26.39 -21.33
CA HIS A 199 -3.75 26.34 -21.56
C HIS A 199 -4.46 27.53 -20.88
N ASP A 200 -5.67 27.86 -21.36
CA ASP A 200 -6.50 28.85 -20.67
C ASP A 200 -7.06 28.26 -19.38
N MET A 201 -6.60 28.79 -18.25
CA MET A 201 -7.00 28.35 -16.92
C MET A 201 -8.18 29.16 -16.37
N PHE A 202 -8.76 30.08 -17.15
CA PHE A 202 -9.92 30.86 -16.73
C PHE A 202 -11.09 29.94 -16.37
N GLY A 203 -11.61 30.09 -15.15
CA GLY A 203 -12.70 29.25 -14.64
C GLY A 203 -12.24 28.02 -13.84
N TYR A 204 -10.95 27.69 -13.82
CA TYR A 204 -10.40 26.63 -12.98
C TYR A 204 -9.73 27.21 -11.73
N ASP A 205 -10.32 26.96 -10.56
CA ASP A 205 -9.73 27.26 -9.25
C ASP A 205 -9.11 25.99 -8.68
N ARG A 206 -7.77 25.95 -8.63
CA ARG A 206 -6.99 24.80 -8.16
C ARG A 206 -7.42 24.30 -6.77
N ALA A 207 -7.87 25.21 -5.89
CA ALA A 207 -8.32 24.86 -4.54
C ALA A 207 -9.71 24.21 -4.50
N LYS A 208 -10.49 24.32 -5.58
CA LYS A 208 -11.89 23.84 -5.66
C LYS A 208 -12.09 22.70 -6.66
N LEU A 209 -11.02 22.10 -7.17
CA LEU A 209 -11.10 21.06 -8.21
C LEU A 209 -11.89 19.82 -7.81
N MET A 210 -12.18 19.58 -6.52
CA MET A 210 -13.07 18.49 -6.10
C MET A 210 -14.58 18.83 -6.25
N SER A 211 -14.93 20.05 -6.66
CA SER A 211 -16.34 20.46 -6.79
C SER A 211 -17.07 19.68 -7.88
N ILE A 212 -18.37 19.46 -7.67
CA ILE A 212 -19.31 18.92 -8.67
C ILE A 212 -19.39 19.83 -9.90
N ASP A 213 -19.12 21.13 -9.74
CA ASP A 213 -19.13 22.10 -10.85
C ASP A 213 -18.12 21.77 -11.95
N TYR A 214 -17.12 20.93 -11.64
CA TYR A 214 -16.08 20.51 -12.59
C TYR A 214 -16.37 19.16 -13.25
N ASP A 215 -17.41 18.41 -12.87
CA ASP A 215 -17.60 17.01 -13.29
C ASP A 215 -17.70 16.83 -14.81
N ASP A 216 -18.29 17.78 -15.52
CA ASP A 216 -18.47 17.74 -16.98
C ASP A 216 -17.42 18.60 -17.74
N THR A 217 -16.30 18.95 -17.10
CA THR A 217 -15.25 19.77 -17.73
C THR A 217 -14.18 18.90 -18.40
N ASP A 218 -13.52 19.46 -19.43
CA ASP A 218 -12.40 18.79 -20.12
C ASP A 218 -11.28 18.37 -19.14
N LEU A 219 -11.03 19.17 -18.10
CA LEU A 219 -10.05 18.85 -17.06
C LEU A 219 -10.46 17.60 -16.27
N ALA A 220 -11.75 17.46 -15.96
CA ALA A 220 -12.26 16.28 -15.26
C ALA A 220 -12.23 15.04 -16.17
N PHE A 221 -12.62 15.16 -17.44
CA PHE A 221 -12.54 14.05 -18.38
C PHE A 221 -11.11 13.55 -18.57
N GLU A 222 -10.13 14.45 -18.66
CA GLU A 222 -8.72 14.05 -18.72
C GLU A 222 -8.25 13.42 -17.41
N ALA A 223 -8.65 13.96 -16.25
CA ALA A 223 -8.30 13.40 -14.95
C ALA A 223 -8.84 11.98 -14.78
N ASP A 224 -10.09 11.75 -15.17
CA ASP A 224 -10.73 10.43 -15.12
C ASP A 224 -10.08 9.44 -16.10
N GLU A 225 -9.67 9.90 -17.29
CA GLU A 225 -8.91 9.07 -18.23
C GLU A 225 -7.55 8.68 -17.63
N ARG A 226 -6.83 9.61 -16.97
CA ARG A 226 -5.57 9.31 -16.27
C ARG A 226 -5.79 8.35 -15.09
N ILE A 227 -6.89 8.43 -14.36
CA ILE A 227 -7.25 7.46 -13.32
C ILE A 227 -7.49 6.07 -13.94
N ARG A 228 -8.28 6.03 -15.03
CA ARG A 228 -8.63 4.79 -15.74
C ARG A 228 -7.39 4.08 -16.28
N THR A 229 -6.40 4.82 -16.77
CA THR A 229 -5.17 4.25 -17.34
C THR A 229 -4.02 4.12 -16.34
N PHE A 230 -4.18 4.62 -15.11
CA PHE A 230 -3.11 4.70 -14.11
C PHE A 230 -2.32 3.41 -13.97
N GLN A 231 -2.99 2.26 -13.79
CA GLN A 231 -2.30 0.99 -13.60
C GLN A 231 -1.47 0.57 -14.82
N ARG A 232 -2.04 0.71 -16.02
CA ARG A 232 -1.36 0.37 -17.28
C ARG A 232 -0.13 1.26 -17.49
N ASP A 233 -0.30 2.56 -17.29
CA ASP A 233 0.75 3.54 -17.54
C ASP A 233 1.86 3.43 -16.48
N ALA A 234 1.50 3.22 -15.21
CA ALA A 234 2.46 3.01 -14.13
C ALA A 234 3.22 1.68 -14.25
N ALA A 235 2.59 0.61 -14.75
CA ALA A 235 3.29 -0.63 -15.06
C ALA A 235 4.35 -0.43 -16.16
N ARG A 236 4.00 0.31 -17.22
CA ARG A 236 4.89 0.64 -18.33
C ARG A 236 6.05 1.56 -17.93
N GLU A 237 5.75 2.62 -17.19
CA GLU A 237 6.67 3.74 -16.97
C GLU A 237 7.45 3.62 -15.65
N ALA A 238 6.86 2.99 -14.63
CA ALA A 238 7.45 2.85 -13.30
C ALA A 238 7.74 1.39 -12.93
N GLY A 239 7.65 0.44 -13.87
CA GLY A 239 8.05 -0.95 -13.63
C GLY A 239 7.21 -1.67 -12.58
N ILE A 240 5.96 -1.25 -12.39
CA ILE A 240 5.04 -1.86 -11.44
C ILE A 240 4.57 -3.20 -12.01
N PHE A 241 4.86 -4.26 -11.27
CA PHE A 241 4.51 -5.64 -11.61
C PHE A 241 3.14 -6.03 -11.07
N HIS A 242 2.78 -5.54 -9.87
CA HIS A 242 1.53 -5.89 -9.21
C HIS A 242 0.84 -4.65 -8.65
N HIS A 243 -0.45 -4.50 -8.95
CA HIS A 243 -1.32 -3.47 -8.41
C HIS A 243 -2.29 -4.10 -7.41
N LEU A 244 -2.42 -3.47 -6.25
CA LEU A 244 -3.43 -3.84 -5.26
C LEU A 244 -4.13 -2.59 -4.72
N ILE A 245 -5.30 -2.79 -4.12
CA ILE A 245 -5.94 -1.83 -3.22
C ILE A 245 -5.95 -2.54 -1.86
N THR A 246 -5.46 -1.90 -0.80
CA THR A 246 -5.25 -2.58 0.50
C THR A 246 -6.55 -2.98 1.19
N LEU A 247 -7.53 -2.08 1.25
CA LEU A 247 -8.79 -2.28 1.98
C LEU A 247 -10.05 -1.92 1.15
N PRO A 248 -10.16 -2.34 -0.13
CA PRO A 248 -11.32 -2.03 -0.96
C PRO A 248 -12.59 -2.65 -0.37
N THR A 249 -12.47 -3.89 0.12
CA THR A 249 -13.61 -4.66 0.64
C THR A 249 -14.13 -4.14 1.97
N TYR A 250 -13.31 -3.43 2.76
CA TYR A 250 -13.78 -2.70 3.93
C TYR A 250 -14.78 -1.62 3.52
N HIS A 251 -14.42 -0.81 2.52
CA HIS A 251 -15.28 0.26 2.02
C HIS A 251 -16.52 -0.30 1.31
N THR A 252 -16.38 -1.32 0.45
CA THR A 252 -17.54 -1.86 -0.27
C THR A 252 -18.52 -2.55 0.67
N ALA A 253 -18.03 -3.28 1.70
CA ALA A 253 -18.91 -3.91 2.68
C ALA A 253 -19.66 -2.88 3.53
N ALA A 254 -18.98 -1.81 3.97
CA ALA A 254 -19.61 -0.73 4.72
C ALA A 254 -20.68 -0.01 3.88
N LEU A 255 -20.32 0.40 2.65
CA LEU A 255 -21.23 1.11 1.74
C LEU A 255 -22.45 0.26 1.37
N SER A 256 -22.24 -0.99 0.96
CA SER A 256 -23.34 -1.87 0.56
C SER A 256 -24.29 -2.16 1.73
N THR A 257 -23.76 -2.27 2.95
CA THR A 257 -24.57 -2.48 4.15
C THR A 257 -25.38 -1.24 4.50
N ASP A 258 -24.77 -0.05 4.44
CA ASP A 258 -25.45 1.22 4.70
C ASP A 258 -26.57 1.47 3.68
N ASP A 259 -26.29 1.25 2.39
CA ASP A 259 -27.28 1.40 1.32
C ASP A 259 -28.46 0.44 1.47
N LEU A 260 -28.18 -0.84 1.75
CA LEU A 260 -29.21 -1.83 1.97
C LEU A 260 -30.05 -1.53 3.21
N ALA A 261 -29.41 -1.18 4.34
CA ALA A 261 -30.11 -0.84 5.57
C ALA A 261 -31.02 0.38 5.38
N ARG A 262 -30.53 1.42 4.71
CA ARG A 262 -31.31 2.63 4.40
C ARG A 262 -32.54 2.34 3.55
N GLN A 263 -32.41 1.47 2.55
CA GLN A 263 -33.53 1.08 1.69
C GLN A 263 -34.51 0.16 2.41
N TYR A 264 -34.00 -0.85 3.13
CA TYR A 264 -34.81 -1.88 3.77
C TYR A 264 -35.60 -1.36 4.96
N PHE A 265 -34.99 -0.52 5.81
CA PHE A 265 -35.68 0.09 6.95
C PHE A 265 -36.35 1.43 6.61
N GLY A 266 -36.11 1.95 5.40
CA GLY A 266 -36.87 3.07 4.83
C GLY A 266 -38.16 2.62 4.15
N ASP A 267 -38.66 3.45 3.24
CA ASP A 267 -39.98 3.24 2.61
C ASP A 267 -40.05 2.04 1.66
N LEU A 268 -38.90 1.50 1.22
CA LEU A 268 -38.86 0.40 0.25
C LEU A 268 -39.08 -0.97 0.89
N GLY A 269 -38.75 -1.17 2.16
CA GLY A 269 -38.88 -2.48 2.81
C GLY A 269 -38.12 -3.59 2.04
N MET A 270 -38.76 -4.75 1.88
CA MET A 270 -38.22 -5.87 1.09
C MET A 270 -37.88 -5.49 -0.36
N LEU A 271 -38.51 -4.46 -0.95
CA LEU A 271 -38.20 -4.04 -2.31
C LEU A 271 -36.76 -3.51 -2.41
N GLY A 272 -36.20 -2.92 -1.34
CA GLY A 272 -34.80 -2.49 -1.29
C GLY A 272 -33.84 -3.65 -1.57
N TYR A 273 -34.00 -4.76 -0.84
CA TYR A 273 -33.22 -5.99 -1.06
C TYR A 273 -33.46 -6.59 -2.45
N VAL A 274 -34.71 -6.73 -2.86
CA VAL A 274 -35.04 -7.36 -4.16
C VAL A 274 -34.49 -6.55 -5.33
N ALA A 275 -34.57 -5.22 -5.27
CA ALA A 275 -34.12 -4.34 -6.34
C ALA A 275 -32.60 -4.24 -6.45
N SER A 276 -31.90 -4.01 -5.34
CA SER A 276 -30.46 -3.74 -5.32
C SER A 276 -29.58 -4.98 -5.24
N VAL A 277 -30.06 -6.07 -4.64
CA VAL A 277 -29.29 -7.31 -4.42
C VAL A 277 -29.81 -8.44 -5.30
N GLN A 278 -31.00 -8.97 -5.01
CA GLN A 278 -31.45 -10.23 -5.62
C GLN A 278 -31.58 -10.15 -7.15
N ARG A 279 -32.22 -9.09 -7.68
CA ARG A 279 -32.33 -8.90 -9.13
C ARG A 279 -30.98 -8.63 -9.79
N ALA A 280 -30.07 -7.94 -9.10
CA ALA A 280 -28.74 -7.67 -9.61
C ALA A 280 -27.92 -8.97 -9.71
N GLU A 281 -27.89 -9.79 -8.66
CA GLU A 281 -27.22 -11.09 -8.68
C GLU A 281 -27.75 -12.00 -9.78
N ILE A 282 -29.08 -12.12 -9.92
CA ILE A 282 -29.70 -12.95 -10.96
C ILE A 282 -29.30 -12.47 -12.36
N ARG A 283 -29.41 -11.16 -12.63
CA ARG A 283 -29.13 -10.59 -13.97
C ARG A 283 -27.65 -10.66 -14.35
N GLN A 284 -26.76 -10.60 -13.35
CA GLN A 284 -25.32 -10.68 -13.56
C GLN A 284 -24.79 -12.12 -13.48
N GLY A 285 -25.64 -13.10 -13.16
CA GLY A 285 -25.25 -14.51 -13.04
C GLY A 285 -24.36 -14.79 -11.83
N ILE A 286 -24.51 -14.03 -10.74
CA ILE A 286 -23.72 -14.21 -9.52
C ILE A 286 -24.20 -15.45 -8.76
N ALA A 287 -23.31 -16.42 -8.57
CA ALA A 287 -23.65 -17.71 -7.96
C ALA A 287 -24.13 -17.61 -6.49
N CYS A 288 -23.79 -16.53 -5.79
CA CYS A 288 -24.22 -16.26 -4.40
C CYS A 288 -25.73 -16.25 -4.20
N VAL A 289 -26.53 -16.01 -5.26
CA VAL A 289 -27.99 -16.12 -5.16
C VAL A 289 -28.41 -17.52 -4.70
N LYS A 290 -27.64 -18.55 -5.07
CA LYS A 290 -27.74 -19.95 -4.58
C LYS A 290 -26.74 -20.20 -3.45
N HIS A 291 -26.82 -19.39 -2.39
CA HIS A 291 -25.86 -19.39 -1.29
C HIS A 291 -25.67 -20.74 -0.58
N GLN A 292 -26.67 -21.64 -0.58
CA GLN A 292 -26.53 -22.99 0.00
C GLN A 292 -25.52 -23.84 -0.79
N ASN A 293 -25.62 -23.85 -2.12
CA ASN A 293 -24.64 -24.50 -3.00
C ASN A 293 -23.26 -23.87 -2.81
N MET A 294 -23.17 -22.53 -2.79
CA MET A 294 -21.90 -21.84 -2.56
C MET A 294 -21.27 -22.14 -1.19
N ALA A 295 -22.09 -22.47 -0.18
CA ALA A 295 -21.64 -22.92 1.13
C ALA A 295 -21.29 -24.42 1.18
N GLY A 296 -21.40 -25.13 0.05
CA GLY A 296 -21.00 -26.53 -0.10
C GLY A 296 -22.09 -27.55 0.26
N SER A 297 -23.37 -27.18 0.22
CA SER A 297 -24.47 -28.13 0.50
C SER A 297 -24.39 -29.38 -0.36
N ASP A 298 -24.07 -29.21 -1.64
CA ASP A 298 -24.10 -30.28 -2.64
C ASP A 298 -22.92 -31.24 -2.42
N ILE A 299 -21.74 -30.72 -2.06
CA ILE A 299 -20.58 -31.53 -1.64
C ILE A 299 -20.92 -32.35 -0.40
N GLY A 300 -21.64 -31.75 0.54
CA GLY A 300 -22.12 -32.45 1.74
C GLY A 300 -23.09 -33.58 1.42
N ASP A 301 -23.98 -33.38 0.45
CA ASP A 301 -24.93 -34.39 0.02
C ASP A 301 -24.26 -35.53 -0.75
N ASP A 302 -23.33 -35.23 -1.66
CA ASP A 302 -22.53 -36.23 -2.37
C ASP A 302 -21.71 -37.09 -1.40
N HIS A 303 -21.11 -36.47 -0.37
CA HIS A 303 -20.40 -37.18 0.68
C HIS A 303 -21.33 -38.14 1.44
N LYS A 304 -22.50 -37.66 1.88
CA LYS A 304 -23.46 -38.51 2.60
C LYS A 304 -23.94 -39.66 1.73
N GLU A 305 -24.24 -39.41 0.46
CA GLU A 305 -24.68 -40.44 -0.48
C GLU A 305 -23.60 -41.50 -0.69
N TYR A 306 -22.34 -41.09 -0.85
CA TYR A 306 -21.22 -42.00 -0.99
C TYR A 306 -21.05 -42.95 0.21
N PHE A 307 -21.22 -42.45 1.44
CA PHE A 307 -20.98 -43.24 2.66
C PHE A 307 -22.22 -43.96 3.22
N ALA A 308 -23.41 -43.37 3.06
CA ALA A 308 -24.65 -43.86 3.65
C ALA A 308 -25.63 -44.44 2.63
N GLY A 309 -25.40 -44.27 1.32
CA GLY A 309 -26.28 -44.77 0.26
C GLY A 309 -27.73 -44.32 0.47
N GLU A 310 -28.65 -45.28 0.50
CA GLU A 310 -30.09 -45.02 0.69
C GLU A 310 -30.44 -44.38 2.06
N ALA A 311 -29.56 -44.47 3.05
CA ALA A 311 -29.76 -43.84 4.36
C ALA A 311 -29.29 -42.37 4.41
N ALA A 312 -28.78 -41.82 3.30
CA ALA A 312 -28.28 -40.45 3.23
C ALA A 312 -29.40 -39.41 3.39
N LEU A 313 -29.34 -38.61 4.45
CA LEU A 313 -30.24 -37.47 4.66
C LEU A 313 -29.70 -36.21 3.95
N LYS A 314 -30.22 -35.96 2.75
CA LYS A 314 -29.79 -34.86 1.87
C LYS A 314 -30.47 -33.53 2.20
N ALA A 315 -29.77 -32.43 1.96
CA ALA A 315 -30.31 -31.08 2.00
C ALA A 315 -31.07 -30.72 0.70
N GLY A 316 -30.72 -31.37 -0.41
CA GLY A 316 -31.47 -31.34 -1.68
C GLY A 316 -32.88 -31.93 -1.58
N GLY A 317 -33.78 -31.53 -2.50
CA GLY A 317 -35.14 -32.07 -2.58
C GLY A 317 -36.13 -31.15 -3.29
N GLU A 318 -37.38 -31.59 -3.41
CA GLU A 318 -38.46 -30.85 -4.08
C GLU A 318 -38.71 -29.46 -3.44
N HIS A 319 -38.57 -29.37 -2.12
CA HIS A 319 -38.75 -28.13 -1.35
C HIS A 319 -37.46 -27.30 -1.17
N ASN A 320 -36.39 -27.62 -1.90
CA ASN A 320 -35.17 -26.82 -1.82
C ASN A 320 -35.43 -25.41 -2.34
N THR A 321 -35.08 -24.40 -1.54
CA THR A 321 -35.28 -22.98 -1.87
C THR A 321 -34.53 -22.56 -3.14
N MET A 322 -33.46 -23.26 -3.50
CA MET A 322 -32.71 -23.03 -4.74
C MET A 322 -33.53 -23.30 -6.01
N ASN A 323 -34.60 -24.12 -5.93
CA ASN A 323 -35.48 -24.41 -7.07
C ASN A 323 -36.19 -23.15 -7.59
N GLN A 324 -36.29 -22.09 -6.76
CA GLN A 324 -36.84 -20.79 -7.16
C GLN A 324 -35.93 -20.01 -8.13
N PHE A 325 -34.67 -20.43 -8.27
CA PHE A 325 -33.66 -19.81 -9.14
C PHE A 325 -33.24 -20.72 -10.31
N ALA A 326 -34.07 -21.70 -10.67
CA ALA A 326 -33.82 -22.67 -11.73
C ALA A 326 -34.51 -22.34 -13.07
N ALA A 327 -35.07 -21.13 -13.20
CA ALA A 327 -35.77 -20.65 -14.39
C ALA A 327 -34.82 -20.17 -15.49
#